data_AF-A0A015MG13-F1
#
_entry.id   AF-A0A015MG13-F1
#
_cell.length_a   1.000
_cell.length_b   1.000
_cell.length_c   1.000
_cell.angle_alpha   90.00
_cell.angle_beta   90.00
_cell.angle_gamma   90.00
#
_symmetry.space_group_name_H-M   'P 1'
#
loop_
_entity.id
_entity.type
_entity.pdbx_description
1 polymer ?
#
loop_
_entity_poly.entity_id
_entity_poly.type
_entity_poly.pdbx_seq_one_letter_code
_entity_poly.pdbx_strand_id
1 'polypeptide(L)'
;MAYAWTAIDPDGFILESHYNIISSIFPSALRSEVFALLHGLDSLPWNSKITVATDCAQLLSLWSLYVDAPFIPRMLKEFNHLLWSSIRTIMLQKNLDVTLIKVPAHADDPLNNHVDALAKAAHNDSYLSSRPSSKLLAPCILQFNSLPVDINIQKFIRDIFDAKSLLTLAVLPRFNSYSSTSDIDWACTKFCLNNNKLFVSHRNGRSEFCGFRIKLLLDMLPTLTTLQRRKPHLYNPSWLCPQCNSFPETLDHL
;
A
#
# COMPACT_ATOMS: atom_id res chain seq x y z
N MET A 1 -14.77 -7.56 6.37
CA MET A 1 -14.80 -8.06 4.98
C MET A 1 -15.16 -9.52 5.02
N ALA A 2 -15.91 -10.02 4.04
CA ALA A 2 -16.38 -11.39 4.00
C ALA A 2 -16.13 -12.01 2.63
N TYR A 3 -16.17 -13.34 2.57
CA TYR A 3 -16.12 -14.11 1.36
C TYR A 3 -17.16 -15.22 1.43
N ALA A 4 -17.62 -15.68 0.27
CA ALA A 4 -18.49 -16.84 0.17
C ALA A 4 -18.23 -17.57 -1.15
N TRP A 5 -18.50 -18.88 -1.15
CA TRP A 5 -18.55 -19.69 -2.36
C TRP A 5 -19.60 -20.79 -2.17
N THR A 6 -20.06 -21.36 -3.28
CA THR A 6 -20.99 -22.49 -3.28
C THR A 6 -20.57 -23.47 -4.36
N ALA A 7 -20.52 -24.75 -4.01
CA ALA A 7 -20.29 -25.86 -4.92
C ALA A 7 -21.63 -26.47 -5.32
N ILE A 8 -21.77 -26.74 -6.61
CA ILE A 8 -22.93 -27.39 -7.20
C ILE A 8 -22.50 -28.64 -7.95
N ASP A 9 -23.42 -29.59 -8.11
CA ASP A 9 -23.24 -30.72 -9.00
C ASP A 9 -23.62 -30.36 -10.47
N PRO A 10 -23.41 -31.27 -11.43
CA PRO A 10 -23.79 -31.04 -12.82
C PRO A 10 -25.29 -30.83 -13.07
N ASP A 11 -26.14 -31.30 -12.15
CA ASP A 11 -27.60 -31.16 -12.20
C ASP A 11 -28.06 -29.81 -11.60
N GLY A 12 -27.14 -29.03 -11.03
CA GLY A 12 -27.38 -27.72 -10.45
C GLY A 12 -27.80 -27.75 -8.98
N PHE A 13 -27.72 -28.91 -8.30
CA PHE A 13 -27.99 -29.00 -6.88
C PHE A 13 -26.79 -28.48 -6.07
N ILE A 14 -27.09 -27.70 -5.03
CA ILE A 14 -26.09 -27.22 -4.08
C ILE A 14 -25.58 -28.42 -3.27
N LEU A 15 -24.29 -28.70 -3.41
CA LEU A 15 -23.57 -29.71 -2.63
C LEU A 15 -23.08 -29.13 -1.31
N GLU A 16 -22.50 -27.93 -1.36
CA GLU A 16 -21.90 -27.27 -0.22
C GLU A 16 -21.87 -25.76 -0.42
N SER A 17 -22.06 -24.99 0.64
CA SER A 17 -21.88 -23.54 0.66
C SER A 17 -21.03 -23.16 1.87
N HIS A 18 -20.09 -22.26 1.67
CA HIS A 18 -19.26 -21.75 2.75
C HIS A 18 -19.18 -20.23 2.69
N TYR A 19 -19.22 -19.60 3.85
CA TYR A 19 -19.03 -18.16 4.02
C TYR A 19 -18.33 -17.89 5.34
N ASN A 20 -17.47 -16.87 5.35
CA ASN A 20 -16.84 -16.41 6.58
C ASN A 20 -16.31 -14.98 6.42
N ILE A 21 -15.84 -14.40 7.51
CA ILE A 21 -15.10 -13.14 7.48
C ILE A 21 -13.61 -13.39 7.22
N ILE A 22 -12.99 -12.46 6.51
CA ILE A 22 -11.53 -12.37 6.38
C ILE A 22 -10.98 -11.26 7.26
N SER A 23 -9.69 -11.37 7.59
CA SER A 23 -8.94 -10.30 8.26
C SER A 23 -9.17 -8.96 7.58
N SER A 24 -9.36 -7.91 8.39
CA SER A 24 -9.46 -6.52 7.92
C SER A 24 -8.12 -5.95 7.45
N ILE A 25 -7.03 -6.73 7.54
CA ILE A 25 -5.71 -6.34 7.07
C ILE A 25 -5.71 -6.37 5.53
N PHE A 26 -5.41 -5.22 4.92
CA PHE A 26 -5.44 -4.94 3.47
C PHE A 26 -6.83 -5.13 2.83
N PRO A 27 -7.83 -4.32 3.22
CA PRO A 27 -9.19 -4.51 2.77
C PRO A 27 -9.35 -4.14 1.29
N SER A 28 -9.90 -5.05 0.47
CA SER A 28 -10.30 -4.78 -0.92
C SER A 28 -11.29 -5.82 -1.42
N ALA A 29 -12.30 -5.43 -2.21
CA ALA A 29 -13.30 -6.37 -2.75
C ALA A 29 -12.64 -7.56 -3.47
N LEU A 30 -11.62 -7.28 -4.31
CA LEU A 30 -10.83 -8.32 -4.96
C LEU A 30 -10.20 -9.32 -3.98
N ARG A 31 -9.77 -8.89 -2.79
CA ARG A 31 -9.23 -9.82 -1.78
C ARG A 31 -10.27 -10.81 -1.30
N SER A 32 -11.53 -10.39 -1.12
CA SER A 32 -12.63 -11.29 -0.80
C SER A 32 -12.86 -12.32 -1.90
N GLU A 33 -12.88 -11.89 -3.15
CA GLU A 33 -13.05 -12.77 -4.32
C GLU A 33 -11.94 -13.82 -4.41
N VAL A 34 -10.69 -13.37 -4.34
CA VAL A 34 -9.51 -14.25 -4.44
C VAL A 34 -9.43 -15.19 -3.23
N PHE A 35 -9.87 -14.74 -2.04
CA PHE A 35 -9.93 -15.59 -0.85
C PHE A 35 -11.04 -16.65 -0.96
N ALA A 36 -12.22 -16.29 -1.51
CA ALA A 36 -13.28 -17.26 -1.79
C ALA A 36 -12.78 -18.38 -2.72
N LEU A 37 -12.10 -17.99 -3.81
CA LEU A 37 -11.48 -18.93 -4.73
C LEU A 37 -10.45 -19.82 -4.03
N LEU A 38 -9.52 -19.22 -3.28
CA LEU A 38 -8.50 -19.95 -2.54
C LEU A 38 -9.12 -20.98 -1.59
N HIS A 39 -10.12 -20.58 -0.81
CA HIS A 39 -10.79 -21.45 0.14
C HIS A 39 -11.58 -22.57 -0.57
N GLY A 40 -12.29 -22.25 -1.64
CA GLY A 40 -13.00 -23.25 -2.45
C GLY A 40 -12.05 -24.30 -3.00
N LEU A 41 -10.94 -23.88 -3.61
CA LEU A 41 -9.90 -24.79 -4.13
C LEU A 41 -9.25 -25.64 -3.03
N ASP A 42 -9.01 -25.05 -1.85
CA ASP A 42 -8.46 -25.77 -0.70
C ASP A 42 -9.45 -26.77 -0.08
N SER A 43 -10.75 -26.65 -0.38
CA SER A 43 -11.78 -27.60 0.07
C SER A 43 -11.92 -28.81 -0.87
N LEU A 44 -11.38 -28.74 -2.09
CA LEU A 44 -11.51 -29.81 -3.08
C LEU A 44 -10.60 -31.02 -2.81
N PRO A 45 -11.03 -32.23 -3.22
CA PRO A 45 -10.16 -33.41 -3.22
C PRO A 45 -9.10 -33.33 -4.32
N TRP A 46 -8.10 -34.22 -4.23
CA TRP A 46 -6.99 -34.29 -5.17
C TRP A 46 -7.47 -34.77 -6.54
N ASN A 47 -6.84 -34.27 -7.61
CA ASN A 47 -7.15 -34.59 -9.01
C ASN A 47 -8.56 -34.17 -9.46
N SER A 48 -9.16 -33.19 -8.78
CA SER A 48 -10.48 -32.68 -9.16
C SER A 48 -10.41 -31.86 -10.45
N LYS A 49 -11.44 -32.00 -11.29
CA LYS A 49 -11.69 -31.13 -12.44
C LYS A 49 -12.93 -30.30 -12.16
N ILE A 50 -12.78 -28.97 -12.15
CA ILE A 50 -13.86 -28.05 -11.79
C ILE A 50 -13.94 -26.83 -12.70
N THR A 51 -15.13 -26.23 -12.72
CA THR A 51 -15.38 -24.94 -13.35
C THR A 51 -15.76 -23.95 -12.27
N VAL A 52 -15.01 -22.85 -12.16
CA VAL A 52 -15.32 -21.73 -11.27
C VAL A 52 -16.05 -20.66 -12.06
N ALA A 53 -17.28 -20.37 -11.65
CA ALA A 53 -18.05 -19.24 -12.16
C ALA A 53 -17.88 -18.02 -11.24
N THR A 54 -17.55 -16.86 -11.82
CA THR A 54 -17.41 -15.60 -11.06
C THR A 54 -17.77 -14.40 -11.94
N ASP A 55 -18.37 -13.36 -11.34
CA ASP A 55 -18.62 -12.08 -11.98
C ASP A 55 -17.41 -11.12 -11.92
N CYS A 56 -16.37 -11.48 -11.16
CA CYS A 56 -15.19 -10.65 -10.96
C CYS A 56 -14.23 -10.71 -12.17
N ALA A 57 -14.43 -9.79 -13.11
CA ALA A 57 -13.57 -9.66 -14.30
C ALA A 57 -12.09 -9.42 -13.96
N GLN A 58 -11.80 -8.74 -12.84
CA GLN A 58 -10.42 -8.51 -12.40
C GLN A 58 -9.76 -9.81 -11.92
N LEU A 59 -10.51 -10.70 -11.24
CA LEU A 59 -10.02 -12.01 -10.83
C LEU A 59 -9.61 -12.83 -12.07
N LEU A 60 -10.47 -12.89 -13.08
CA LEU A 60 -10.19 -13.59 -14.35
C LEU A 60 -8.92 -13.07 -15.03
N SER A 61 -8.76 -11.74 -15.09
CA SER A 61 -7.56 -11.12 -15.67
C SER A 61 -6.30 -11.50 -14.90
N LEU A 62 -6.32 -11.46 -13.57
CA LEU A 62 -5.16 -11.79 -12.75
C LEU A 62 -4.86 -13.29 -12.73
N TRP A 63 -5.88 -14.14 -12.79
CA TRP A 63 -5.72 -15.59 -12.95
C TRP A 63 -4.89 -15.91 -14.21
N SER A 64 -5.27 -15.35 -15.36
CA SER A 64 -4.55 -15.58 -16.61
C SER A 64 -3.07 -15.15 -16.54
N LEU A 65 -2.77 -14.11 -15.76
CA LEU A 65 -1.43 -13.54 -15.64
C LEU A 65 -0.56 -14.27 -14.61
N TYR A 66 -1.16 -14.79 -13.54
CA TYR A 66 -0.42 -15.32 -12.39
C TYR A 66 -0.58 -16.80 -12.15
N VAL A 67 -1.64 -17.42 -12.66
CA VAL A 67 -1.89 -18.85 -12.48
C VAL A 67 -1.52 -19.61 -13.75
N ASP A 68 -2.18 -19.29 -14.87
CA ASP A 68 -2.00 -19.97 -16.16
C ASP A 68 -0.60 -19.73 -16.77
N ALA A 69 -0.04 -18.54 -16.53
CA ALA A 69 1.29 -18.18 -17.02
C ALA A 69 2.41 -18.68 -16.07
N PRO A 70 3.63 -18.94 -16.57
CA PRO A 70 4.80 -19.16 -15.73
C PRO A 70 5.00 -18.04 -14.71
N PHE A 71 5.65 -18.32 -13.58
CA PHE A 71 5.87 -17.32 -12.53
C PHE A 71 6.58 -16.06 -13.09
N ILE A 72 6.03 -14.89 -12.81
CA ILE A 72 6.61 -13.59 -13.19
C ILE A 72 6.90 -12.79 -11.91
N PRO A 73 8.12 -12.26 -11.70
CA PRO A 73 8.47 -11.44 -10.54
C PRO A 73 7.58 -10.19 -10.35
N ARG A 74 6.88 -9.77 -11.42
CA ARG A 74 5.88 -8.70 -11.38
C ARG A 74 4.77 -8.98 -10.35
N MET A 75 4.43 -10.24 -10.09
CA MET A 75 3.44 -10.62 -9.08
C MET A 75 3.77 -10.05 -7.69
N LEU A 76 5.06 -9.96 -7.34
CA LEU A 76 5.52 -9.40 -6.05
C LEU A 76 5.27 -7.89 -5.90
N LYS A 77 4.89 -7.21 -7.00
CA LYS A 77 4.53 -5.79 -7.01
C LYS A 77 3.02 -5.58 -6.94
N GLU A 78 2.22 -6.63 -6.92
CA GLU A 78 0.77 -6.52 -6.80
C GLU A 78 0.29 -6.76 -5.37
N PHE A 79 -0.94 -6.31 -5.11
CA PHE A 79 -1.70 -6.71 -3.93
C PHE A 79 -2.10 -8.19 -4.03
N ASN A 80 -2.31 -8.83 -2.88
CA ASN A 80 -2.80 -10.21 -2.80
C ASN A 80 -1.84 -11.25 -3.46
N HIS A 81 -0.57 -10.91 -3.65
CA HIS A 81 0.40 -11.80 -4.28
C HIS A 81 0.63 -13.08 -3.49
N LEU A 82 0.44 -13.06 -2.16
CA LEU A 82 0.48 -14.25 -1.32
C LEU A 82 -0.73 -15.14 -1.55
N LEU A 83 -1.91 -14.58 -1.80
CA LEU A 83 -3.10 -15.36 -2.15
C LEU A 83 -2.92 -16.04 -3.51
N TRP A 84 -2.40 -15.32 -4.51
CA TRP A 84 -2.08 -15.90 -5.82
C TRP A 84 -1.02 -17.00 -5.73
N SER A 85 0.05 -16.77 -4.96
CA SER A 85 1.05 -17.82 -4.66
C SER A 85 0.43 -19.04 -4.00
N SER A 86 -0.54 -18.83 -3.09
CA SER A 86 -1.22 -19.91 -2.39
C SER A 86 -2.10 -20.73 -3.34
N ILE A 87 -2.85 -20.06 -4.22
CA ILE A 87 -3.67 -20.69 -5.27
C ILE A 87 -2.79 -21.59 -6.14
N ARG A 88 -1.67 -21.06 -6.67
CA ARG A 88 -0.73 -21.85 -7.49
C ARG A 88 -0.22 -23.08 -6.74
N THR A 89 0.13 -22.89 -5.47
CA THR A 89 0.65 -23.96 -4.63
C THR A 89 -0.38 -25.07 -4.45
N ILE A 90 -1.64 -24.72 -4.14
CA ILE A 90 -2.73 -25.70 -3.98
C ILE A 90 -3.04 -26.41 -5.30
N MET A 91 -3.11 -25.67 -6.41
CA MET A 91 -3.34 -26.28 -7.73
C MET A 91 -2.29 -27.32 -8.07
N LEU A 92 -1.01 -27.01 -7.81
CA LEU A 92 0.10 -27.94 -8.04
C LEU A 92 0.07 -29.12 -7.06
N GLN A 93 -0.13 -28.87 -5.76
CA GLN A 93 -0.11 -29.91 -4.73
C GLN A 93 -1.25 -30.92 -4.88
N LYS A 94 -2.44 -30.43 -5.21
CA LYS A 94 -3.63 -31.26 -5.37
C LYS A 94 -3.88 -31.70 -6.82
N ASN A 95 -3.05 -31.28 -7.77
CA ASN A 95 -3.20 -31.56 -9.20
C ASN A 95 -4.62 -31.22 -9.72
N LEU A 96 -5.06 -29.98 -9.46
CA LEU A 96 -6.41 -29.53 -9.85
C LEU A 96 -6.45 -29.07 -11.31
N ASP A 97 -7.48 -29.48 -12.04
CA ASP A 97 -7.82 -28.96 -13.38
C ASP A 97 -8.97 -27.94 -13.23
N VAL A 98 -8.64 -26.65 -13.30
CA VAL A 98 -9.56 -25.55 -12.98
C VAL A 98 -9.78 -24.69 -14.22
N THR A 99 -11.04 -24.51 -14.59
CA THR A 99 -11.44 -23.55 -15.63
C THR A 99 -12.25 -22.41 -15.02
N LEU A 100 -11.99 -21.16 -15.41
CA LEU A 100 -12.75 -20.00 -14.94
C LEU A 100 -13.69 -19.52 -16.04
N ILE A 101 -14.96 -19.28 -15.67
CA ILE A 101 -15.96 -18.68 -16.56
C ILE A 101 -16.48 -17.37 -15.96
N LYS A 102 -16.68 -16.38 -16.85
CA LYS A 102 -17.26 -15.10 -16.47
C LYS A 102 -18.78 -15.21 -16.43
N VAL A 103 -19.36 -14.87 -15.29
CA VAL A 103 -20.80 -14.62 -15.14
C VAL A 103 -21.05 -13.13 -15.38
N PRO A 104 -22.10 -12.74 -16.13
CA PRO A 104 -22.45 -11.33 -16.25
C PRO A 104 -22.89 -10.76 -14.90
N ALA A 105 -22.21 -9.71 -14.44
CA ALA A 105 -22.66 -8.97 -13.27
C ALA A 105 -24.06 -8.40 -13.51
N HIS A 106 -24.95 -8.50 -12.51
CA HIS A 106 -26.33 -8.01 -12.57
C HIS A 106 -27.23 -8.66 -13.64
N ALA A 107 -26.81 -9.75 -14.28
CA ALA A 107 -27.78 -10.71 -14.77
C ALA A 107 -28.40 -11.36 -13.53
N ASP A 108 -29.71 -11.52 -13.48
CA ASP A 108 -30.43 -12.16 -12.36
C ASP A 108 -30.09 -13.67 -12.27
N ASP A 109 -28.80 -14.00 -12.11
CA ASP A 109 -28.28 -15.35 -11.94
C ASP A 109 -28.57 -15.79 -10.50
N PRO A 110 -29.41 -16.83 -10.30
CA PRO A 110 -29.84 -17.24 -8.96
C PRO A 110 -28.68 -17.67 -8.06
N LEU A 111 -27.63 -18.27 -8.62
CA LEU A 111 -26.49 -18.78 -7.86
C LEU A 111 -25.54 -17.66 -7.45
N ASN A 112 -25.25 -16.71 -8.35
CA ASN A 112 -24.47 -15.53 -8.00
C ASN A 112 -25.17 -14.70 -6.93
N ASN A 113 -26.49 -14.49 -7.08
CA ASN A 113 -27.31 -13.80 -6.07
C ASN A 113 -27.31 -14.54 -4.72
N HIS A 114 -27.31 -15.87 -4.74
CA HIS A 114 -27.19 -16.69 -3.53
C HIS A 114 -25.85 -16.48 -2.83
N VAL A 115 -24.73 -16.54 -3.57
CA VAL A 115 -23.39 -16.33 -3.02
C VAL A 115 -23.22 -14.91 -2.47
N ASP A 116 -23.75 -13.90 -3.16
CA ASP A 116 -23.77 -12.51 -2.68
C ASP A 116 -24.55 -12.36 -1.37
N ALA A 117 -25.69 -13.04 -1.24
CA ALA A 117 -26.46 -13.06 -0.01
C ALA A 117 -25.68 -13.71 1.14
N LEU A 118 -24.96 -14.80 0.88
CA LEU A 118 -24.09 -15.45 1.87
C LEU A 118 -22.94 -14.53 2.32
N ALA A 119 -22.27 -13.84 1.38
CA ALA A 119 -21.21 -12.90 1.71
C ALA A 119 -21.73 -11.71 2.56
N LYS A 120 -22.94 -11.21 2.26
CA LYS A 120 -23.61 -10.16 3.06
C LYS A 120 -24.00 -10.66 4.45
N ALA A 121 -24.52 -11.88 4.56
CA ALA A 121 -24.86 -12.50 5.84
C ALA A 121 -23.62 -12.62 6.72
N ALA A 122 -22.51 -13.13 6.17
CA ALA A 122 -21.23 -13.23 6.86
C ALA A 122 -20.71 -11.88 7.36
N HIS A 123 -20.94 -10.80 6.62
CA HIS A 123 -20.51 -9.47 7.03
C HIS A 123 -21.26 -8.96 8.28
N ASN A 124 -22.53 -9.34 8.43
CA ASN A 124 -23.40 -8.90 9.52
C ASN A 124 -23.43 -9.86 10.71
N ASP A 125 -22.80 -11.03 10.58
CA ASP A 125 -22.76 -12.04 11.63
C ASP A 125 -21.72 -11.69 12.71
N SER A 126 -22.22 -11.26 13.87
CA SER A 126 -21.40 -10.91 15.04
C SER A 126 -20.70 -12.11 15.69
N TYR A 127 -21.13 -13.34 15.39
CA TYR A 127 -20.55 -14.56 15.96
C TYR A 127 -19.35 -15.07 15.17
N LEU A 128 -19.13 -14.59 13.95
CA LEU A 128 -17.94 -14.92 13.18
C LEU A 128 -16.73 -14.20 13.76
N SER A 129 -15.85 -14.94 14.43
CA SER A 129 -14.51 -14.46 14.75
C SER A 129 -13.61 -14.69 13.53
N SER A 130 -12.81 -13.69 13.15
CA SER A 130 -11.83 -13.85 12.09
C SER A 130 -10.82 -14.91 12.54
N ARG A 131 -10.96 -16.14 12.04
CA ARG A 131 -9.97 -17.18 12.30
C ARG A 131 -8.63 -16.71 11.74
N PRO A 132 -7.49 -17.15 12.31
CA PRO A 132 -6.20 -16.96 11.66
C PRO A 132 -6.34 -17.52 10.24
N SER A 133 -6.11 -16.65 9.25
CA SER A 133 -6.16 -16.94 7.82
C SER A 133 -5.67 -18.37 7.54
N SER A 134 -6.34 -19.08 6.62
CA SER A 134 -5.77 -20.24 5.96
C SER A 134 -4.29 -19.99 5.70
N LYS A 135 -3.44 -20.94 6.10
CA LYS A 135 -1.99 -20.76 6.11
C LYS A 135 -1.55 -20.35 4.70
N LEU A 136 -1.17 -19.09 4.53
CA LEU A 136 -0.70 -18.58 3.24
C LEU A 136 0.50 -19.43 2.80
N LEU A 137 0.44 -19.94 1.57
CA LEU A 137 1.47 -20.81 1.00
C LEU A 137 2.29 -20.02 -0.02
N ALA A 138 3.50 -19.66 0.40
CA ALA A 138 4.49 -19.05 -0.47
C ALA A 138 5.90 -19.50 -0.07
N PRO A 139 6.86 -19.56 -1.02
CA PRO A 139 8.24 -19.96 -0.72
C PRO A 139 8.91 -19.05 0.32
N CYS A 140 8.55 -17.76 0.33
CA CYS A 140 9.01 -16.78 1.30
C CYS A 140 7.90 -15.78 1.55
N ILE A 141 7.61 -15.51 2.82
CA ILE A 141 6.61 -14.52 3.25
C ILE A 141 7.34 -13.44 4.01
N LEU A 142 7.41 -12.24 3.45
CA LEU A 142 7.89 -11.07 4.19
C LEU A 142 6.89 -10.74 5.29
N GLN A 143 7.40 -10.45 6.49
CA GLN A 143 6.59 -10.07 7.63
C GLN A 143 7.04 -8.72 8.19
N PHE A 144 6.09 -7.96 8.69
CA PHE A 144 6.32 -6.72 9.43
C PHE A 144 5.39 -6.68 10.64
N ASN A 145 5.95 -6.52 11.84
CA ASN A 145 5.22 -6.65 13.11
C ASN A 145 4.40 -7.95 13.20
N SER A 146 5.01 -9.06 12.78
CA SER A 146 4.37 -10.39 12.72
C SER A 146 3.16 -10.50 11.78
N LEU A 147 2.90 -9.49 10.93
CA LEU A 147 1.88 -9.53 9.89
C LEU A 147 2.51 -9.80 8.52
N PRO A 148 1.91 -10.64 7.67
CA PRO A 148 2.40 -10.88 6.33
C PRO A 148 2.25 -9.62 5.47
N VAL A 149 3.26 -9.29 4.67
CA VAL A 149 3.23 -8.19 3.71
C VAL A 149 2.61 -8.69 2.42
N ASP A 150 1.31 -8.44 2.22
CA ASP A 150 0.55 -8.88 1.03
C ASP A 150 0.14 -7.72 0.11
N ILE A 151 1.05 -6.75 0.01
CA ILE A 151 0.94 -5.56 -0.82
C ILE A 151 2.15 -5.48 -1.74
N ASN A 152 2.21 -4.47 -2.60
CA ASN A 152 3.38 -4.21 -3.43
C ASN A 152 4.65 -4.10 -2.55
N ILE A 153 5.53 -5.10 -2.64
CA ILE A 153 6.73 -5.20 -1.79
C ILE A 153 7.68 -4.04 -2.05
N GLN A 154 7.84 -3.63 -3.31
CA GLN A 154 8.73 -2.52 -3.67
C GLN A 154 8.23 -1.19 -3.08
N LYS A 155 6.92 -0.95 -3.15
CA LYS A 155 6.30 0.22 -2.53
C LYS A 155 6.42 0.15 -1.00
N PHE A 156 6.12 -1.00 -0.40
CA PHE A 156 6.23 -1.21 1.04
C PHE A 156 7.63 -0.89 1.57
N ILE A 157 8.68 -1.43 0.93
CA ILE A 157 10.08 -1.16 1.32
C ILE A 157 10.40 0.33 1.16
N ARG A 158 9.97 0.95 0.05
CA ARG A 158 10.16 2.39 -0.18
C ARG A 158 9.50 3.22 0.92
N ASP A 159 8.25 2.91 1.25
CA ASP A 159 7.49 3.62 2.29
C ASP A 159 8.17 3.51 3.67
N ILE A 160 8.81 2.37 3.99
CA ILE A 160 9.64 2.24 5.20
C ILE A 160 10.84 3.19 5.16
N PHE A 161 11.58 3.24 4.05
CA PHE A 161 12.75 4.13 3.93
C PHE A 161 12.34 5.60 3.93
N ASP A 162 11.23 5.94 3.29
CA ASP A 162 10.67 7.28 3.30
C ASP A 162 10.28 7.68 4.73
N ALA A 163 9.63 6.80 5.49
CA ALA A 163 9.28 7.03 6.89
C ALA A 163 10.53 7.20 7.79
N LYS A 164 11.56 6.36 7.60
CA LYS A 164 12.85 6.51 8.32
C LYS A 164 13.55 7.83 7.99
N SER A 165 13.52 8.23 6.72
CA SER A 165 14.11 9.49 6.27
C SER A 165 13.36 10.69 6.86
N LEU A 166 12.03 10.63 6.88
CA LEU A 166 11.20 11.65 7.51
C LEU A 166 11.47 11.74 9.02
N LEU A 167 11.56 10.60 9.71
CA LEU A 167 11.90 10.59 11.14
C LEU A 167 13.28 11.21 11.39
N THR A 168 14.28 10.86 10.57
CA THR A 168 15.64 11.42 10.65
C THR A 168 15.63 12.94 10.48
N LEU A 169 14.82 13.44 9.54
CA LEU A 169 14.62 14.88 9.35
C LEU A 169 13.94 15.51 10.57
N ALA A 170 12.84 14.91 11.04
CA ALA A 170 12.02 15.44 12.12
C ALA A 170 12.81 15.59 13.43
N VAL A 171 13.70 14.65 13.76
CA VAL A 171 14.48 14.66 15.01
C VAL A 171 15.74 15.52 14.96
N LEU A 172 15.98 16.28 13.89
CA LEU A 172 17.13 17.18 13.83
C LEU A 172 17.04 18.21 14.98
N PRO A 173 18.14 18.49 15.71
CA PRO A 173 18.13 19.38 16.87
C PRO A 173 17.55 20.78 16.60
N ARG A 174 17.63 21.25 15.36
CA ARG A 174 17.06 22.55 14.95
C ARG A 174 15.55 22.62 15.10
N PHE A 175 14.84 21.50 14.94
CA PHE A 175 13.38 21.43 15.12
C PHE A 175 12.99 21.34 16.60
N ASN A 176 13.88 20.88 17.48
CA ASN A 176 13.62 20.79 18.93
C ASN A 176 13.51 22.16 19.61
N SER A 177 13.98 23.23 18.96
CA SER A 177 14.02 24.59 19.54
C SER A 177 12.67 25.31 19.52
N TYR A 178 11.77 24.93 18.61
CA TYR A 178 10.58 25.72 18.28
C TYR A 178 9.25 25.03 18.66
N SER A 179 9.18 23.70 18.65
CA SER A 179 7.98 22.95 19.00
C SER A 179 8.27 21.45 19.10
N SER A 180 7.31 20.65 19.60
CA SER A 180 7.38 19.21 19.40
C SER A 180 7.26 18.90 17.91
N THR A 181 7.90 17.83 17.45
CA THR A 181 7.77 17.35 16.07
C THR A 181 6.35 16.91 15.72
N SER A 182 5.51 16.67 16.74
CA SER A 182 4.07 16.42 16.62
C SER A 182 3.27 17.66 16.21
N ASP A 183 3.79 18.86 16.45
CA ASP A 183 3.06 20.12 16.24
C ASP A 183 3.20 20.61 14.80
N ILE A 184 4.12 19.99 14.04
CA ILE A 184 4.38 20.31 12.64
C ILE A 184 3.42 19.51 11.77
N ASP A 185 2.60 20.20 10.98
CA ASP A 185 1.85 19.57 9.89
C ASP A 185 2.81 19.19 8.75
N TRP A 186 3.34 17.97 8.83
CA TRP A 186 4.26 17.42 7.82
C TRP A 186 3.61 17.24 6.46
N ALA A 187 2.30 17.03 6.40
CA ALA A 187 1.57 16.91 5.13
C ALA A 187 1.50 18.27 4.43
N CYS A 188 1.13 19.32 5.16
CA CYS A 188 1.18 20.70 4.69
C CYS A 188 2.60 21.12 4.33
N THR A 189 3.59 20.82 5.17
CA THR A 189 5.01 21.12 4.90
C THR A 189 5.48 20.48 3.59
N LYS A 190 5.18 19.19 3.39
CA LYS A 190 5.50 18.48 2.14
C LYS A 190 4.76 19.08 0.94
N PHE A 191 3.49 19.45 1.10
CA PHE A 191 2.72 20.13 0.07
C PHE A 191 3.36 21.47 -0.31
N CYS A 192 3.72 22.31 0.67
CA CYS A 192 4.37 23.59 0.47
C CYS A 192 5.74 23.45 -0.22
N LEU A 193 6.53 22.41 0.11
CA LEU A 193 7.81 22.14 -0.56
C LEU A 193 7.63 21.67 -2.00
N ASN A 194 6.63 20.83 -2.28
CA ASN A 194 6.44 20.23 -3.60
C ASN A 194 5.62 21.10 -4.57
N ASN A 195 4.76 21.99 -4.06
CA ASN A 195 3.95 22.86 -4.91
C ASN A 195 4.72 24.07 -5.44
N ASN A 196 5.34 23.83 -6.59
CA ASN A 196 5.99 24.86 -7.40
C ASN A 196 5.02 25.58 -8.34
N LYS A 197 3.75 25.14 -8.45
CA LYS A 197 2.77 25.68 -9.40
C LYS A 197 2.13 27.00 -8.97
N LEU A 198 2.04 27.26 -7.67
CA LEU A 198 1.35 28.44 -7.14
C LEU A 198 2.17 29.73 -7.18
N PHE A 199 3.48 29.67 -7.43
CA PHE A 199 4.38 30.81 -7.18
C PHE A 199 5.40 31.12 -8.29
N VAL A 200 5.48 30.33 -9.37
CA VAL A 200 6.50 30.57 -10.42
C VAL A 200 5.92 30.38 -11.83
N SER A 201 5.79 31.49 -12.58
CA SER A 201 5.34 31.52 -13.98
C SER A 201 6.38 30.96 -14.97
N HIS A 202 7.66 30.86 -14.58
CA HIS A 202 8.76 30.44 -15.46
C HIS A 202 9.41 29.11 -15.02
N ARG A 203 9.71 28.24 -16.00
CA ARG A 203 10.26 26.89 -15.76
C ARG A 203 11.67 26.86 -15.14
N ASN A 204 12.43 27.95 -15.25
CA ASN A 204 13.85 28.00 -14.84
C ASN A 204 14.08 28.29 -13.34
N GLY A 205 13.11 28.85 -12.61
CA GLY A 205 13.26 29.19 -11.17
C GLY A 205 12.83 28.08 -10.19
N ARG A 206 12.36 26.93 -10.68
CA ARG A 206 11.72 25.90 -9.84
C ARG A 206 12.69 25.19 -8.89
N SER A 207 13.89 24.87 -9.35
CA SER A 207 14.92 24.20 -8.55
C SER A 207 15.55 25.15 -7.53
N GLU A 208 15.84 26.38 -7.94
CA GLU A 208 16.41 27.42 -7.07
C GLU A 208 15.45 27.82 -5.94
N PHE A 209 14.16 27.97 -6.26
CA PHE A 209 13.14 28.31 -5.27
C PHE A 209 12.84 27.16 -4.30
N CYS A 210 12.85 25.91 -4.77
CA CYS A 210 12.79 24.75 -3.89
C CYS A 210 14.00 24.69 -2.96
N GLY A 211 15.20 24.94 -3.49
CA GLY A 211 16.44 25.03 -2.70
C GLY A 211 16.38 26.15 -1.65
N PHE A 212 15.82 27.31 -2.00
CA PHE A 212 15.58 28.41 -1.06
C PHE A 212 14.64 28.00 0.07
N ARG A 213 13.49 27.38 -0.24
CA ARG A 213 12.53 26.88 0.76
C ARG A 213 13.13 25.84 1.69
N ILE A 214 13.92 24.91 1.16
CA ILE A 214 14.62 23.91 1.97
C ILE A 214 15.65 24.59 2.87
N LYS A 215 16.42 25.55 2.35
CA LYS A 215 17.37 26.31 3.15
C LYS A 215 16.68 27.14 4.23
N LEU A 216 15.52 27.72 3.96
CA LEU A 216 14.68 28.40 4.95
C LEU A 216 14.22 27.44 6.05
N LEU A 217 13.58 26.33 5.68
CA LEU A 217 13.07 25.32 6.61
C LEU A 217 14.18 24.78 7.52
N LEU A 218 15.39 24.66 6.97
CA LEU A 218 16.53 24.15 7.70
C LEU A 218 17.35 25.25 8.39
N ASP A 219 17.01 26.54 8.33
CA ASP A 219 17.89 27.62 8.84
C ASP A 219 19.33 27.50 8.28
N MET A 220 19.40 27.37 6.96
CA MET A 220 20.62 27.18 6.16
C MET A 220 20.77 28.24 5.06
N LEU A 221 20.01 29.34 5.12
CA LEU A 221 20.25 30.48 4.25
C LEU A 221 21.67 31.01 4.47
N PRO A 222 22.33 31.53 3.42
CA PRO A 222 23.68 32.08 3.51
C PRO A 222 23.67 33.47 4.16
N THR A 223 23.05 33.61 5.34
CA THR A 223 23.13 34.83 6.15
C THR A 223 24.57 35.08 6.58
N LEU A 224 24.97 36.33 6.81
CA LEU A 224 26.32 36.66 7.27
C LEU A 224 26.71 35.86 8.52
N THR A 225 25.79 35.71 9.49
CA THR A 225 26.01 34.90 10.69
C THR A 225 26.29 33.43 10.36
N THR A 226 25.59 32.85 9.39
CA THR A 226 25.84 31.48 8.91
C THR A 226 27.18 31.38 8.18
N LEU A 227 27.54 32.38 7.39
CA LEU A 227 28.80 32.43 6.64
C LEU A 227 30.01 32.60 7.58
N GLN A 228 29.93 33.48 8.57
CA GLN A 228 30.92 33.66 9.65
C GLN A 228 31.19 32.34 10.37
N ARG A 229 30.14 31.58 10.72
CA ARG A 229 30.28 30.27 11.36
C ARG A 229 30.94 29.22 10.46
N ARG A 230 30.62 29.19 9.17
CA ARG A 230 31.11 28.17 8.23
C ARG A 230 32.50 28.47 7.65
N LYS A 231 32.83 29.75 7.49
CA LYS A 231 34.05 30.24 6.82
C LYS A 231 34.64 31.44 7.59
N PRO A 232 35.06 31.26 8.86
CA PRO A 232 35.52 32.36 9.71
C PRO A 232 36.78 33.08 9.19
N HIS A 233 37.56 32.43 8.31
CA HIS A 233 38.73 33.03 7.66
C HIS A 233 38.37 33.99 6.51
N LEU A 234 37.15 33.91 5.97
CA LEU A 234 36.67 34.80 4.90
C LEU A 234 35.71 35.88 5.41
N TYR A 235 34.96 35.59 6.48
CA TYR A 235 33.93 36.47 7.00
C TYR A 235 34.27 36.90 8.42
N ASN A 236 34.58 38.19 8.58
CA ASN A 236 34.97 38.73 9.88
C ASN A 236 33.76 38.73 10.85
N PRO A 237 33.90 38.20 12.08
CA PRO A 237 32.83 38.19 13.08
C PRO A 237 32.28 39.58 13.47
N SER A 238 33.05 40.65 13.27
CA SER A 238 32.63 42.02 13.56
C SER A 238 31.72 42.64 12.48
N TRP A 239 31.59 42.00 11.32
CA TRP A 239 30.72 42.51 10.26
C TRP A 239 29.24 42.40 10.64
N LEU A 240 28.51 43.48 10.41
CA LEU A 240 27.06 43.60 10.58
C LEU A 240 26.35 43.39 9.24
N CYS A 241 25.01 43.35 9.27
CA CYS A 241 24.20 43.24 8.07
C CYS A 241 24.60 44.32 7.05
N PRO A 242 24.98 43.94 5.80
CA PRO A 242 25.42 44.90 4.79
C PRO A 242 24.36 45.93 4.39
N GLN A 243 23.08 45.63 4.62
CA GLN A 243 21.96 46.49 4.22
C GLN A 243 21.61 47.56 5.27
N CYS A 244 21.58 47.20 6.55
CA CYS A 244 21.20 48.13 7.64
C CYS A 244 22.39 48.60 8.50
N ASN A 245 23.52 47.90 8.43
CA ASN A 245 24.74 48.14 9.21
C ASN A 245 24.54 48.32 10.72
N SER A 246 23.46 47.76 11.27
CA SER A 246 23.03 48.00 12.65
C SER A 246 22.97 46.72 13.49
N PHE A 247 22.61 45.59 12.89
CA PHE A 247 22.44 44.31 13.56
C PHE A 247 23.16 43.19 12.80
N PRO A 248 23.50 42.06 13.45
CA PRO A 248 23.93 40.85 12.76
C PRO A 248 22.84 40.36 11.78
N GLU A 249 23.22 39.95 10.57
CA GLU A 249 22.28 39.34 9.63
C GLU A 249 22.01 37.89 10.07
N THR A 250 20.96 37.69 10.85
CA THR A 250 20.37 36.39 11.21
C THR A 250 19.19 36.06 10.30
N LEU A 251 18.64 34.85 10.42
CA LEU A 251 17.40 34.50 9.70
C LEU A 251 16.22 35.38 10.14
N ASP A 252 16.09 35.66 11.43
CA ASP A 252 15.02 36.52 11.99
C ASP A 252 15.15 38.00 11.59
N HIS A 253 16.34 38.41 11.13
CA HIS A 253 16.61 39.76 10.67
C HIS A 253 16.26 39.97 9.18
N LEU A 254 16.08 38.88 8.40
CA LEU A 254 15.68 38.93 6.99
C LEU A 254 14.18 39.22 6.84
#